data_AF-A0A1B8YC16-F1
#
_entry.id   AF-A0A1B8YC16-F1
#
_cell.length_a   1.000
_cell.length_b   1.000
_cell.length_c   1.000
_cell.angle_alpha   90.00
_cell.angle_beta   90.00
_cell.angle_gamma   90.00
#
_symmetry.space_group_name_H-M   'P 1'
#
loop_
_entity.id
_entity.type
_entity.pdbx_description
1 polymer ?
#
loop_
_entity_poly.entity_id
_entity_poly.type
_entity_poly.pdbx_seq_one_letter_code
_entity_poly.pdbx_strand_id
1 'polypeptide(L)'
;MKILQVHERFKNWGNIIIFMSCTLLMACSKHIDTIRKPIEVSHAGQSVEINFELSKRKAGDYQFALLFATTDDYDEMKRRFKLFGNIDHDGVVIPISFRLVKDGKIFFDKEINVVRLDGVQAFYYEERRINTAVREIKTLSLPPGRYSAVITTLEDVPAFNGIESFVELIYFNPKI
;
A
#
# COMPACT_ATOMS: atom_id res chain seq x y z
N MET A 1 -31.04 -35.23 44.33
CA MET A 1 -29.76 -35.27 43.59
C MET A 1 -29.87 -34.66 42.17
N LYS A 2 -30.48 -33.47 42.02
CA LYS A 2 -30.71 -32.80 40.72
C LYS A 2 -29.98 -31.44 40.57
N ILE A 3 -29.51 -30.85 41.68
CA ILE A 3 -28.92 -29.50 41.70
C ILE A 3 -27.43 -29.54 41.28
N LEU A 4 -26.72 -30.62 41.62
CA LEU A 4 -25.29 -30.80 41.26
C LEU A 4 -25.06 -30.95 39.75
N GLN A 5 -25.96 -31.62 39.03
CA GLN A 5 -25.82 -31.83 37.57
C GLN A 5 -25.98 -30.54 36.75
N VAL A 6 -26.72 -29.55 37.24
CA VAL A 6 -26.90 -28.27 36.54
C VAL A 6 -25.62 -27.43 36.64
N HIS A 7 -24.95 -27.46 37.79
CA HIS A 7 -23.74 -26.67 38.02
C HIS A 7 -22.54 -27.15 37.19
N GLU A 8 -22.37 -28.46 37.00
CA GLU A 8 -21.34 -29.03 36.12
C GLU A 8 -21.57 -28.71 34.63
N ARG A 9 -22.84 -28.72 34.18
CA ARG A 9 -23.18 -28.37 32.77
C ARG A 9 -22.88 -26.91 32.46
N PHE A 10 -23.16 -25.98 33.39
CA PHE A 10 -22.83 -24.56 33.24
C PHE A 10 -21.32 -24.29 33.28
N LYS A 11 -20.57 -24.99 34.15
CA LYS A 11 -19.09 -24.89 34.22
C LYS A 11 -18.43 -25.38 32.93
N ASN A 12 -18.93 -26.45 32.33
CA ASN A 12 -18.45 -26.96 31.04
C ASN A 12 -18.78 -26.01 29.87
N TRP A 13 -19.94 -25.34 29.89
CA TRP A 13 -20.30 -24.34 28.87
C TRP A 13 -19.42 -23.09 28.94
N GLY A 14 -19.12 -22.59 30.16
CA GLY A 14 -18.18 -21.47 30.33
C GLY A 14 -16.79 -21.79 29.78
N ASN A 15 -16.28 -23.00 30.03
CA ASN A 15 -15.00 -23.45 29.48
C ASN A 15 -15.01 -23.58 27.95
N ILE A 16 -16.12 -24.02 27.34
CA ILE A 16 -16.26 -24.12 25.87
C ILE A 16 -16.27 -22.72 25.23
N ILE A 17 -16.97 -21.75 25.84
CA ILE A 17 -17.02 -20.36 25.34
C ILE A 17 -15.63 -19.71 25.38
N ILE A 18 -14.85 -19.96 26.44
CA ILE A 18 -13.46 -19.50 26.57
C ILE A 18 -12.55 -20.18 25.54
N PHE A 19 -12.76 -21.46 25.25
CA PHE A 19 -11.97 -22.17 24.24
C PHE A 19 -12.29 -21.69 22.81
N MET A 20 -13.56 -21.41 22.52
CA MET A 20 -14.01 -20.83 21.24
C MET A 20 -13.52 -19.39 21.06
N SER A 21 -13.48 -18.56 22.10
CA SER A 21 -12.96 -17.18 22.00
C SER A 21 -11.45 -17.14 21.70
N CYS A 22 -10.68 -18.11 22.21
CA CYS A 22 -9.25 -18.26 21.87
C CYS A 22 -9.01 -18.63 20.39
N THR A 23 -9.94 -19.34 19.75
CA THR A 23 -9.83 -19.67 18.31
C THR A 23 -10.22 -18.50 17.39
N LEU A 24 -11.08 -17.60 17.85
CA LEU A 24 -11.57 -16.45 17.07
C LEU A 24 -10.59 -15.28 17.01
N LEU A 25 -9.58 -15.24 17.89
CA LEU A 25 -8.55 -14.20 17.90
C LEU A 25 -7.37 -14.46 16.95
N MET A 26 -7.41 -15.54 16.16
CA MET A 26 -6.35 -15.87 15.18
C MET A 26 -6.54 -15.23 13.80
N ALA A 27 -7.37 -14.19 13.68
CA ALA A 27 -7.37 -13.31 12.51
C ALA A 27 -6.15 -12.37 12.52
N CYS A 28 -4.94 -12.90 12.67
CA CYS A 28 -3.73 -12.14 12.39
C CYS A 28 -3.58 -12.06 10.86
N SER A 29 -3.77 -10.88 10.27
CA SER A 29 -3.51 -10.65 8.85
C SER A 29 -2.13 -11.17 8.46
N LYS A 30 -2.05 -11.92 7.35
CA LYS A 30 -0.81 -12.57 6.91
C LYS A 30 0.26 -11.53 6.50
N HIS A 31 -0.17 -10.33 6.11
CA HIS A 31 0.67 -9.22 5.65
C HIS A 31 0.27 -7.92 6.37
N ILE A 32 1.04 -6.84 6.19
CA ILE A 32 0.57 -5.51 6.60
C ILE A 32 -0.60 -5.09 5.69
N ASP A 33 -1.51 -4.29 6.24
CA ASP A 33 -2.58 -3.69 5.46
C ASP A 33 -1.97 -2.71 4.45
N THR A 34 -2.62 -2.53 3.30
CA THR A 34 -2.16 -1.60 2.28
C THR A 34 -2.14 -0.18 2.84
N ILE A 35 -1.00 0.50 2.72
CA ILE A 35 -0.84 1.87 3.16
C ILE A 35 -0.90 2.77 1.92
N ARG A 36 -1.73 3.80 1.98
CA ARG A 36 -1.85 4.84 0.94
C ARG A 36 -1.76 6.20 1.59
N LYS A 37 -0.85 7.04 1.11
CA LYS A 37 -0.69 8.42 1.60
C LYS A 37 -0.74 9.40 0.43
N PRO A 38 -1.47 10.51 0.55
CA PRO A 38 -1.53 11.52 -0.51
C PRO A 38 -0.15 12.16 -0.72
N ILE A 39 0.15 12.52 -1.96
CA ILE A 39 1.35 13.25 -2.36
C ILE A 39 1.00 14.22 -3.48
N GLU A 40 1.57 15.42 -3.46
CA GLU A 40 1.47 16.35 -4.57
C GLU A 40 2.65 16.10 -5.53
N VAL A 41 2.39 15.53 -6.71
CA VAL A 41 3.46 15.11 -7.62
C VAL A 41 3.93 16.24 -8.54
N SER A 42 3.11 17.28 -8.71
CA SER A 42 3.38 18.33 -9.68
C SER A 42 4.55 19.25 -9.31
N HIS A 43 4.98 19.23 -8.05
CA HIS A 43 6.03 20.09 -7.52
C HIS A 43 7.20 19.28 -6.97
N ALA A 44 8.40 19.81 -7.10
CA ALA A 44 9.61 19.26 -6.50
C ALA A 44 9.59 19.34 -4.96
N GLY A 45 10.33 18.45 -4.31
CA GLY A 45 10.55 18.44 -2.86
C GLY A 45 9.39 17.90 -2.02
N GLN A 46 8.29 17.49 -2.65
CA GLN A 46 7.16 16.90 -1.94
C GLN A 46 7.54 15.50 -1.47
N SER A 47 7.32 15.23 -0.17
CA SER A 47 7.84 14.04 0.47
C SER A 47 6.77 13.31 1.27
N VAL A 48 6.77 11.99 1.19
CA VAL A 48 5.92 11.11 1.99
C VAL A 48 6.79 10.13 2.76
N GLU A 49 6.54 10.06 4.08
CA GLU A 49 7.15 9.08 4.96
C GLU A 49 6.15 7.98 5.33
N ILE A 50 6.57 6.71 5.22
CA ILE A 50 5.80 5.53 5.62
C ILE A 50 6.62 4.72 6.62
N ASN A 51 6.12 4.63 7.85
CA ASN A 51 6.72 3.83 8.92
C ASN A 51 5.90 2.54 9.11
N PHE A 52 6.56 1.39 9.09
CA PHE A 52 5.89 0.09 9.21
C PHE A 52 6.81 -0.97 9.83
N GLU A 53 6.21 -2.04 10.37
CA GLU A 53 6.95 -3.15 10.96
C GLU A 53 6.51 -4.48 10.34
N LEU A 54 7.49 -5.29 9.95
CA LEU A 54 7.29 -6.62 9.40
C LEU A 54 7.72 -7.67 10.41
N SER A 55 6.78 -8.49 10.86
CA SER A 55 7.09 -9.71 11.62
C SER A 55 7.60 -10.83 10.70
N LYS A 56 8.11 -11.92 11.27
CA LYS A 56 8.54 -13.12 10.51
C LYS A 56 7.50 -13.64 9.52
N ARG A 57 6.22 -13.53 9.87
CA ARG A 57 5.11 -14.01 9.03
C ARG A 57 4.72 -13.03 7.91
N LYS A 58 5.03 -11.74 8.10
CA LYS A 58 4.68 -10.65 7.18
C LYS A 58 5.79 -10.31 6.19
N ALA A 59 7.00 -10.84 6.37
CA ALA A 59 8.08 -10.68 5.38
C ALA A 59 7.71 -11.25 4.02
N GLY A 60 8.24 -10.66 2.96
CA GLY A 60 7.95 -11.04 1.58
C GLY A 60 8.14 -9.87 0.62
N ASP A 61 7.53 -9.97 -0.56
CA ASP A 61 7.68 -8.95 -1.60
C ASP A 61 6.65 -7.84 -1.41
N TYR A 62 7.12 -6.60 -1.48
CA TYR A 62 6.33 -5.39 -1.29
C TYR A 62 6.56 -4.44 -2.44
N GLN A 63 5.46 -3.97 -3.02
CA GLN A 63 5.44 -2.99 -4.09
C GLN A 63 5.23 -1.60 -3.51
N PHE A 64 6.09 -0.68 -3.93
CA PHE A 64 5.93 0.76 -3.78
C PHE A 64 5.48 1.33 -5.13
N ALA A 65 4.43 2.15 -5.14
CA ALA A 65 3.86 2.70 -6.37
C ALA A 65 3.36 4.14 -6.18
N LEU A 66 3.31 4.89 -7.28
CA LEU A 66 2.52 6.11 -7.39
C LEU A 66 1.16 5.76 -7.99
N LEU A 67 0.10 6.25 -7.36
CA LEU A 67 -1.28 6.13 -7.82
C LEU A 67 -1.77 7.49 -8.26
N PHE A 68 -2.38 7.58 -9.44
CA PHE A 68 -2.93 8.81 -9.98
C PHE A 68 -4.43 8.66 -10.18
N ALA A 69 -5.24 9.53 -9.59
CA ALA A 69 -6.68 9.52 -9.77
C ALA A 69 -7.03 9.63 -11.25
N THR A 70 -7.87 8.71 -11.71
CA THR A 70 -8.56 8.81 -12.99
C THR A 70 -9.89 9.52 -12.78
N THR A 71 -10.61 9.72 -13.88
CA THR A 71 -11.91 10.37 -13.92
C THR A 71 -12.88 9.45 -14.68
N ASP A 72 -14.17 9.61 -14.42
CA ASP A 72 -15.22 8.89 -15.13
C ASP A 72 -15.53 9.52 -16.50
N ASP A 73 -15.04 10.75 -16.75
CA ASP A 73 -15.10 11.41 -18.05
C ASP A 73 -14.14 10.73 -19.04
N TYR A 74 -14.69 10.16 -20.12
CA TYR A 74 -13.92 9.39 -21.07
C TYR A 74 -12.82 10.20 -21.79
N ASP A 75 -13.11 11.46 -22.16
CA ASP A 75 -12.17 12.29 -22.90
C ASP A 75 -11.03 12.78 -22.00
N GLU A 76 -11.36 13.17 -20.77
CA GLU A 76 -10.36 13.54 -19.77
C GLU A 76 -9.53 12.32 -19.34
N MET A 77 -10.16 11.15 -19.14
CA MET A 77 -9.45 9.90 -18.88
C MET A 77 -8.46 9.61 -20.02
N LYS A 78 -8.88 9.68 -21.27
CA LYS A 78 -8.01 9.44 -22.43
C LYS A 78 -6.85 10.44 -22.49
N ARG A 79 -7.05 11.70 -22.09
CA ARG A 79 -5.97 12.69 -21.96
C ARG A 79 -5.00 12.31 -20.84
N ARG A 80 -5.50 11.97 -19.65
CA ARG A 80 -4.67 11.55 -18.50
C ARG A 80 -3.86 10.30 -18.79
N PHE A 81 -4.41 9.31 -19.49
CA PHE A 81 -3.68 8.09 -19.85
C PHE A 81 -2.51 8.35 -20.82
N LYS A 82 -2.55 9.43 -21.63
CA LYS A 82 -1.36 9.84 -22.41
C LYS A 82 -0.24 10.35 -21.51
N LEU A 83 -0.58 11.01 -20.40
CA LEU A 83 0.38 11.47 -19.39
C LEU A 83 0.93 10.28 -18.60
N PHE A 84 0.06 9.34 -18.22
CA PHE A 84 0.42 8.15 -17.44
C PHE A 84 1.17 7.08 -18.26
N GLY A 85 1.15 7.19 -19.60
CA GLY A 85 1.78 6.20 -20.47
C GLY A 85 0.96 4.91 -20.59
N ASN A 86 1.54 3.95 -21.30
CA ASN A 86 1.00 2.61 -21.54
C ASN A 86 2.17 1.66 -21.90
N ILE A 87 1.85 0.47 -22.41
CA ILE A 87 2.86 -0.53 -22.79
C ILE A 87 3.79 -0.05 -23.92
N ASP A 88 3.35 0.87 -24.76
CA ASP A 88 4.08 1.38 -25.93
C ASP A 88 4.71 2.76 -25.68
N HIS A 89 4.31 3.46 -24.60
CA HIS A 89 4.71 4.83 -24.31
C HIS A 89 4.96 5.03 -22.81
N ASP A 90 6.15 5.49 -22.46
CA ASP A 90 6.55 5.71 -21.06
C ASP A 90 5.73 6.80 -20.34
N GLY A 91 5.03 7.64 -21.09
CA GLY A 91 4.32 8.81 -20.56
C GLY A 91 5.30 9.87 -20.04
N VAL A 92 4.81 10.75 -19.17
CA VAL A 92 5.63 11.80 -18.56
C VAL A 92 6.48 11.19 -17.45
N VAL A 93 7.78 11.46 -17.42
CA VAL A 93 8.68 10.95 -16.37
C VAL A 93 8.45 11.70 -15.06
N ILE A 94 8.42 10.96 -13.94
CA ILE A 94 8.39 11.54 -12.59
C ILE A 94 9.65 11.08 -11.86
N PRO A 95 10.68 11.94 -11.74
CA PRO A 95 11.88 11.61 -11.00
C PRO A 95 11.62 11.72 -9.50
N ILE A 96 11.94 10.66 -8.77
CA ILE A 96 11.80 10.59 -7.32
C ILE A 96 13.09 10.08 -6.67
N SER A 97 13.35 10.50 -5.44
CA SER A 97 14.27 9.82 -4.53
C SER A 97 13.46 8.84 -3.67
N PHE A 98 13.96 7.60 -3.57
CA PHE A 98 13.37 6.58 -2.71
C PHE A 98 14.43 6.04 -1.75
N ARG A 99 14.23 6.34 -0.46
CA ARG A 99 15.06 5.87 0.63
C ARG A 99 14.27 4.99 1.59
N LEU A 100 14.73 3.77 1.80
CA LEU A 100 14.18 2.80 2.75
C LEU A 100 15.25 2.45 3.78
N VAL A 101 14.93 2.69 5.05
CA VAL A 101 15.77 2.35 6.20
C VAL A 101 15.15 1.17 6.93
N LYS A 102 15.95 0.15 7.23
CA LYS A 102 15.58 -1.01 8.04
C LYS A 102 16.39 -1.03 9.33
N ASP A 103 15.72 -1.05 10.48
CA ASP A 103 16.35 -1.14 11.80
C ASP A 103 17.50 -0.12 12.00
N GLY A 104 17.31 1.10 11.47
CA GLY A 104 18.30 2.18 11.54
C GLY A 104 19.42 2.12 10.50
N LYS A 105 19.44 1.11 9.62
CA LYS A 105 20.41 0.99 8.52
C LYS A 105 19.76 1.20 7.17
N ILE A 106 20.47 1.81 6.23
CA ILE A 106 19.97 1.97 4.86
C ILE A 106 19.81 0.59 4.23
N PHE A 107 18.60 0.29 3.76
CA PHE A 107 18.26 -0.94 3.05
C PHE A 107 18.19 -0.70 1.54
N PHE A 108 17.64 0.45 1.14
CA PHE A 108 17.56 0.89 -0.26
C PHE A 108 17.66 2.42 -0.30
N ASP A 109 18.40 2.98 -1.25
CA ASP A 109 18.53 4.43 -1.42
C ASP A 109 18.93 4.71 -2.87
N LYS A 110 17.96 5.15 -3.69
CA LYS A 110 18.17 5.44 -5.11
C LYS A 110 17.23 6.52 -5.61
N GLU A 111 17.69 7.26 -6.61
CA GLU A 111 16.84 8.04 -7.50
C GLU A 111 16.26 7.13 -8.59
N ILE A 112 14.98 7.31 -8.89
CA ILE A 112 14.21 6.48 -9.81
C ILE A 112 13.37 7.39 -10.69
N ASN A 113 13.45 7.18 -12.00
CA ASN A 113 12.55 7.77 -12.98
C ASN A 113 11.31 6.88 -13.09
N VAL A 114 10.22 7.29 -12.45
CA VAL A 114 8.95 6.57 -12.49
C VAL A 114 8.26 6.88 -13.81
N VAL A 115 8.10 5.84 -14.61
CA VAL A 115 7.53 5.88 -15.96
C VAL A 115 6.62 4.68 -16.16
N ARG A 116 5.88 4.70 -17.27
CA ARG A 116 5.00 3.62 -17.72
C ARG A 116 3.82 3.36 -16.78
N LEU A 117 2.71 2.95 -17.36
CA LEU A 117 1.54 2.48 -16.63
C LEU A 117 1.67 0.98 -16.40
N ASP A 118 1.60 0.53 -15.14
CA ASP A 118 1.67 -0.89 -14.79
C ASP A 118 0.28 -1.50 -14.54
N GLY A 119 -0.74 -0.66 -14.34
CA GLY A 119 -2.10 -1.14 -14.18
C GLY A 119 -3.08 -0.06 -13.76
N VAL A 120 -4.29 -0.49 -13.43
CA VAL A 120 -5.33 0.35 -12.85
C VAL A 120 -5.94 -0.35 -11.65
N GLN A 121 -6.32 0.41 -10.64
CA GLN A 121 -7.00 -0.13 -9.45
C GLN A 121 -7.96 0.87 -8.83
N ALA A 122 -8.93 0.37 -8.08
CA ALA A 122 -9.87 1.19 -7.33
C ALA A 122 -9.75 0.91 -5.83
N PHE A 123 -9.80 1.97 -5.00
CA PHE A 123 -9.83 1.85 -3.55
C PHE A 123 -10.73 2.91 -2.93
N TYR A 124 -11.06 2.76 -1.64
CA TYR A 124 -11.78 3.76 -0.87
C TYR A 124 -10.80 4.64 -0.09
N TYR A 125 -10.98 5.95 -0.17
CA TYR A 125 -10.24 6.95 0.59
C TYR A 125 -11.23 8.03 1.04
N GLU A 126 -11.27 8.31 2.34
CA GLU A 126 -12.23 9.26 2.93
C GLU A 126 -13.68 9.00 2.46
N GLU A 127 -14.11 7.73 2.55
CA GLU A 127 -15.46 7.25 2.15
C GLU A 127 -15.79 7.36 0.65
N ARG A 128 -14.87 7.88 -0.17
CA ARG A 128 -15.01 7.99 -1.63
C ARG A 128 -14.26 6.86 -2.34
N ARG A 129 -14.89 6.26 -3.34
CA ARG A 129 -14.21 5.32 -4.26
C ARG A 129 -13.39 6.12 -5.27
N ILE A 130 -12.09 5.85 -5.34
CA ILE A 130 -11.17 6.48 -6.27
C ILE A 130 -10.65 5.41 -7.23
N ASN A 131 -10.82 5.63 -8.53
CA ASN A 131 -10.15 4.85 -9.58
C ASN A 131 -8.78 5.47 -9.84
N THR A 132 -7.75 4.65 -9.98
CA THR A 132 -6.37 5.11 -10.13
C THR A 132 -5.60 4.35 -11.19
N ALA A 133 -4.70 5.07 -11.86
CA ALA A 133 -3.62 4.52 -12.64
C ALA A 133 -2.42 4.23 -11.73
N VAL A 134 -1.81 3.06 -11.88
CA VAL A 134 -0.69 2.58 -11.05
C VAL A 134 0.61 2.71 -11.84
N ARG A 135 1.60 3.37 -11.25
CA ARG A 135 2.98 3.36 -11.72
C ARG A 135 3.91 2.82 -10.64
N GLU A 136 4.58 1.72 -10.91
CA GLU A 136 5.51 1.11 -9.99
C GLU A 136 6.74 2.02 -9.78
N ILE A 137 7.08 2.23 -8.52
CA ILE A 137 8.38 2.77 -8.12
C ILE A 137 9.38 1.62 -8.04
N LYS A 138 9.06 0.64 -7.19
CA LYS A 138 9.90 -0.53 -6.97
C LYS A 138 9.17 -1.62 -6.21
N THR A 139 9.35 -2.87 -6.63
CA THR A 139 9.11 -4.04 -5.77
C THR A 139 10.39 -4.51 -5.10
N LEU A 140 10.34 -4.73 -3.79
CA LEU A 140 11.45 -5.17 -2.95
C LEU A 140 11.05 -6.37 -2.09
N SER A 141 11.96 -7.34 -1.95
CA SER A 141 11.81 -8.41 -0.97
C SER A 141 12.26 -7.93 0.40
N LEU A 142 11.31 -7.75 1.32
CA LEU A 142 11.53 -7.16 2.63
C LEU A 142 11.57 -8.23 3.73
N PRO A 143 12.74 -8.45 4.38
CA PRO A 143 12.82 -9.32 5.55
C PRO A 143 12.12 -8.72 6.79
N PRO A 144 11.98 -9.48 7.89
CA PRO A 144 11.41 -8.95 9.13
C PRO A 144 12.24 -7.80 9.72
N GLY A 145 11.58 -6.79 10.27
CA GLY A 145 12.21 -5.64 10.91
C GLY A 145 11.32 -4.39 10.90
N ARG A 146 11.83 -3.30 11.46
CA ARG A 146 11.17 -1.98 11.43
C ARG A 146 11.70 -1.16 10.26
N TYR A 147 10.78 -0.54 9.53
CA TYR A 147 11.08 0.19 8.31
C TYR A 147 10.58 1.63 8.38
N SER A 148 11.34 2.52 7.76
CA SER A 148 10.96 3.89 7.41
C SER A 148 11.29 4.11 5.93
N ALA A 149 10.26 4.35 5.13
CA ALA A 149 10.37 4.66 3.71
C ALA A 149 10.10 6.16 3.52
N VAL A 150 10.98 6.84 2.81
CA VAL A 150 10.79 8.23 2.37
C VAL A 150 10.84 8.26 0.85
N ILE A 151 9.79 8.78 0.24
CA ILE A 151 9.71 9.02 -1.20
C ILE A 151 9.54 10.52 -1.42
N THR A 152 10.41 11.10 -2.22
CA THR A 152 10.47 12.54 -2.47
C THR A 152 10.48 12.83 -3.97
N THR A 153 9.63 13.74 -4.44
CA THR A 153 9.69 14.25 -5.82
C THR A 153 10.92 15.12 -6.02
N LEU A 154 11.63 14.94 -7.14
CA LEU A 154 12.90 15.63 -7.40
C LEU A 154 12.75 16.85 -8.31
N GLU A 155 11.77 16.84 -9.21
CA GLU A 155 11.55 17.89 -10.20
C GLU A 155 10.07 18.29 -10.26
N ASP A 156 9.82 19.50 -10.76
CA ASP A 156 8.46 19.95 -11.04
C ASP A 156 7.91 19.18 -12.26
N VAL A 157 6.73 18.59 -12.10
CA VAL A 157 6.04 17.84 -13.15
C VAL A 157 4.64 18.43 -13.37
N PRO A 158 4.54 19.65 -13.94
CA PRO A 158 3.29 20.42 -14.01
C PRO A 158 2.18 19.72 -14.81
N ALA A 159 2.51 18.71 -15.62
CA ALA A 159 1.53 17.86 -16.29
C ALA A 159 0.58 17.13 -15.31
N PHE A 160 0.99 16.93 -14.05
CA PHE A 160 0.19 16.31 -13.00
C PHE A 160 -0.55 17.32 -12.12
N ASN A 161 -0.52 18.61 -12.44
CA ASN A 161 -1.24 19.65 -11.69
C ASN A 161 -2.73 19.32 -11.57
N GLY A 162 -3.25 19.32 -10.34
CA GLY A 162 -4.66 19.03 -10.06
C GLY A 162 -5.04 17.55 -10.19
N ILE A 163 -4.08 16.64 -10.39
CA ILE A 163 -4.30 15.20 -10.35
C ILE A 163 -4.02 14.72 -8.92
N GLU A 164 -5.08 14.35 -8.21
CA GLU A 164 -4.97 13.71 -6.91
C GLU A 164 -4.10 12.45 -7.01
N SER A 165 -3.05 12.39 -6.18
CA SER A 165 -2.02 11.37 -6.29
C SER A 165 -1.67 10.77 -4.91
N PHE A 166 -1.23 9.53 -4.90
CA PHE A 166 -0.89 8.79 -3.68
C PHE A 166 0.39 7.99 -3.84
N VAL A 167 1.14 7.84 -2.75
CA VAL A 167 2.12 6.78 -2.59
C VAL A 167 1.44 5.57 -1.98
N GLU A 168 1.60 4.40 -2.60
CA GLU A 168 1.11 3.12 -2.11
C GLU A 168 2.27 2.22 -1.66
N LEU A 169 2.06 1.53 -0.54
CA LEU A 169 2.81 0.36 -0.12
C LEU A 169 1.83 -0.82 0.02
N ILE A 170 2.02 -1.84 -0.81
CA ILE A 170 1.17 -3.04 -0.82
C ILE A 170 2.02 -4.31 -0.85
N TYR A 171 1.53 -5.38 -0.22
CA TYR A 171 2.13 -6.69 -0.39
C TYR A 171 1.94 -7.18 -1.83
N PHE A 172 3.03 -7.52 -2.50
CA PHE A 172 3.04 -7.98 -3.87
C PHE A 172 3.14 -9.51 -3.91
N ASN A 173 2.15 -10.15 -4.53
CA ASN A 173 2.20 -11.58 -4.81
C ASN A 173 2.28 -11.79 -6.32
N PRO A 174 3.42 -12.20 -6.88
CA PRO A 174 3.58 -12.37 -8.33
C PRO A 174 2.73 -13.53 -8.91
N LYS A 175 2.05 -14.32 -8.07
CA LYS A 175 1.24 -15.48 -8.48
C LYS A 175 -0.26 -15.20 -8.61
N ILE A 176 -0.69 -13.95 -8.48
CA ILE A 176 -2.09 -13.55 -8.66
C ILE A 176 -2.19 -12.74 -9.95
#